data_AF-A0A2V3PIC6-F1
#
_entry.id   AF-A0A2V3PIC6-F1
#
_cell.length_a   1.000
_cell.length_b   1.000
_cell.length_c   1.000
_cell.angle_alpha   90.00
_cell.angle_beta   90.00
_cell.angle_gamma   90.00
#
_symmetry.space_group_name_H-M   'P 1'
#
loop_
_entity.id
_entity.type
_entity.pdbx_description
1 polymer ?
#
loop_
_entity_poly.entity_id
_entity_poly.type
_entity_poly.pdbx_seq_one_letter_code
_entity_poly.pdbx_strand_id
1 'polypeptide(L)'
;MININNIHNGNIKLEFPSISFSQESNTYYWAIDESFEKEDESSSKVLRSLRIMLLKWIDAIVQNKEKRDILYLPFDFADEYMGVLRVSFFNENVLNVEYGYTQMTNGWKISPSQYKYFDIQINDFDSISPCIVMSIDDFIESLNICIENIDSFGNVPDSR
;
A
#
# COMPACT_ATOMS: atom_id res chain seq x y z
N MET A 1 7.88 -0.22 12.61
CA MET A 1 6.64 -0.99 12.40
C MET A 1 5.71 -0.16 11.54
N ILE A 2 5.11 -0.78 10.54
CA ILE A 2 4.12 -0.16 9.65
C ILE A 2 2.75 -0.61 10.11
N ASN A 3 1.81 0.32 10.25
CA ASN A 3 0.42 -0.02 10.56
C ASN A 3 -0.48 0.45 9.43
N ILE A 4 -1.35 -0.44 8.94
CA ILE A 4 -2.38 -0.11 7.97
C ILE A 4 -3.72 -0.52 8.55
N ASN A 5 -4.56 0.46 8.87
CA ASN A 5 -5.84 0.25 9.54
C ASN A 5 -6.97 0.91 8.74
N ASN A 6 -8.14 0.27 8.73
CA ASN A 6 -9.37 0.91 8.25
C ASN A 6 -9.87 1.87 9.31
N ILE A 7 -10.08 3.13 8.95
CA ILE A 7 -10.63 4.15 9.82
C ILE A 7 -12.08 4.42 9.44
N HIS A 8 -12.90 4.60 10.48
CA HIS A 8 -14.29 5.04 10.38
C HIS A 8 -14.43 6.16 9.32
N ASN A 9 -15.46 6.06 8.47
CA ASN A 9 -15.76 6.93 7.30
C ASN A 9 -15.12 6.55 5.95
N GLY A 10 -14.61 5.33 5.77
CA GLY A 10 -14.20 4.87 4.44
C GLY A 10 -12.85 5.42 3.99
N ASN A 11 -11.90 5.55 4.93
CA ASN A 11 -10.50 5.86 4.64
C ASN A 11 -9.61 4.73 5.17
N ILE A 12 -8.56 4.40 4.43
CA ILE A 12 -7.48 3.54 4.91
C ILE A 12 -6.35 4.45 5.39
N LYS A 13 -5.81 4.20 6.58
CA LYS A 13 -4.68 4.96 7.11
C LYS A 13 -3.43 4.11 7.15
N LEU A 14 -2.35 4.61 6.57
CA LEU A 14 -0.99 4.13 6.68
C LEU A 14 -0.25 4.94 7.73
N GLU A 15 0.42 4.27 8.66
CA GLU A 15 1.15 4.91 9.74
C GLU A 15 2.55 4.33 9.89
N PHE A 16 3.48 5.23 10.17
CA PHE A 16 4.82 4.91 10.65
C PHE A 16 5.05 5.56 12.01
N PRO A 17 4.66 4.90 13.12
CA PRO A 17 4.70 5.50 14.44
C PRO A 17 6.10 5.98 14.86
N SER A 18 7.15 5.26 14.44
CA SER A 18 8.55 5.57 14.76
C SER A 18 9.03 6.92 14.23
N ILE A 19 8.35 7.48 13.23
CA ILE A 19 8.66 8.81 12.66
C ILE A 19 7.47 9.77 12.74
N SER A 20 6.44 9.43 13.51
CA SER A 20 5.20 10.22 13.66
C SER A 20 4.55 10.61 12.31
N PHE A 21 4.67 9.73 11.31
CA PHE A 21 4.06 9.93 10.00
C PHE A 21 2.75 9.17 9.90
N SER A 22 1.77 9.79 9.26
CA SER A 22 0.56 9.12 8.81
C SER A 22 0.02 9.69 7.52
N GLN A 23 -0.56 8.83 6.70
CA GLN A 23 -1.27 9.19 5.49
C GLN A 23 -2.63 8.48 5.44
N GLU A 24 -3.65 9.20 5.02
CA GLU A 24 -4.96 8.62 4.70
C GLU A 24 -5.12 8.47 3.18
N SER A 25 -5.75 7.39 2.75
CA SER A 25 -6.21 7.18 1.39
C SER A 25 -7.73 6.99 1.38
N ASN A 26 -8.40 7.66 0.45
CA ASN A 26 -9.83 7.51 0.25
C ASN A 26 -10.15 6.13 -0.36
N THR A 27 -11.18 5.44 0.16
CA THR A 27 -11.51 4.09 -0.33
C THR A 27 -12.27 4.06 -1.65
N TYR A 28 -12.57 5.21 -2.28
CA TYR A 28 -13.33 5.30 -3.53
C TYR A 28 -12.75 4.38 -4.62
N TYR A 29 -11.47 4.54 -4.97
CA TYR A 29 -10.81 3.74 -6.01
C TYR A 29 -10.68 2.25 -5.67
N TRP A 30 -10.75 1.93 -4.39
CA TRP A 30 -10.75 0.55 -3.90
C TRP A 30 -12.13 -0.09 -4.08
N ALA A 31 -13.19 0.67 -3.80
CA ALA A 31 -14.57 0.24 -3.98
C ALA A 31 -14.91 0.06 -5.47
N ILE A 32 -14.48 0.98 -6.33
CA ILE A 32 -14.76 0.91 -7.78
C ILE A 32 -13.72 0.10 -8.58
N ASP A 33 -12.87 -0.68 -7.93
CA ASP A 33 -11.88 -1.50 -8.63
C ASP A 33 -12.58 -2.50 -9.57
N GLU A 34 -12.55 -2.22 -10.88
CA GLU A 34 -13.22 -3.05 -11.88
C GLU A 34 -12.52 -4.40 -12.13
N SER A 35 -11.28 -4.55 -11.65
CA SER A 35 -10.48 -5.76 -11.87
C SER A 35 -10.71 -6.85 -10.83
N PHE A 36 -11.52 -6.56 -9.82
CA PHE A 36 -11.86 -7.45 -8.71
C PHE A 36 -13.27 -7.19 -8.21
N GLU A 37 -14.15 -8.20 -8.19
CA GLU A 37 -15.53 -8.07 -7.67
C GLU A 37 -16.25 -6.81 -8.21
N LYS A 38 -16.28 -6.66 -9.53
CA LYS A 38 -16.71 -5.43 -10.23
C LYS A 38 -18.05 -4.84 -9.77
N GLU A 39 -19.01 -5.70 -9.42
CA GLU A 39 -20.38 -5.30 -9.03
C GLU A 39 -20.55 -5.06 -7.53
N ASP A 40 -19.50 -5.26 -6.73
CA ASP A 40 -19.46 -4.96 -5.30
C ASP A 40 -18.73 -3.63 -5.10
N GLU A 41 -19.28 -2.71 -4.32
CA GLU A 41 -18.62 -1.46 -3.90
C GLU A 41 -18.61 -1.34 -2.36
N SER A 42 -18.84 -2.45 -1.66
CA SER A 42 -18.91 -2.49 -0.19
C SER A 42 -17.56 -2.25 0.47
N SER A 43 -17.61 -1.84 1.73
CA SER A 43 -16.44 -1.82 2.63
C SER A 43 -15.75 -3.18 2.71
N SER A 44 -16.52 -4.27 2.59
CA SER A 44 -16.00 -5.64 2.56
C SER A 44 -15.10 -5.89 1.33
N LYS A 45 -15.48 -5.39 0.14
CA LYS A 45 -14.60 -5.43 -1.04
C LYS A 45 -13.34 -4.59 -0.83
N VAL A 46 -13.47 -3.38 -0.28
CA VAL A 46 -12.32 -2.51 0.00
C VAL A 46 -11.27 -3.26 0.83
N LEU A 47 -11.70 -3.91 1.92
CA LEU A 47 -10.82 -4.70 2.77
C LEU A 47 -10.16 -5.88 2.02
N ARG A 48 -10.91 -6.60 1.18
CA ARG A 48 -10.35 -7.68 0.36
C ARG A 48 -9.35 -7.16 -0.68
N SER A 49 -9.63 -6.02 -1.31
CA SER A 49 -8.73 -5.37 -2.27
C SER A 49 -7.43 -4.92 -1.58
N LEU A 50 -7.54 -4.29 -0.41
CA LEU A 50 -6.40 -3.92 0.43
C LEU A 50 -5.55 -5.16 0.77
N ARG A 51 -6.18 -6.24 1.23
CA ARG A 51 -5.49 -7.51 1.51
C ARG A 51 -4.71 -8.03 0.32
N ILE A 52 -5.32 -8.06 -0.87
CA ILE A 52 -4.66 -8.50 -2.11
C ILE A 52 -3.43 -7.62 -2.40
N MET A 53 -3.57 -6.31 -2.21
CA MET A 53 -2.48 -5.37 -2.44
C MET A 53 -1.31 -5.60 -1.47
N LEU A 54 -1.58 -5.80 -0.17
CA LEU A 54 -0.53 -6.08 0.82
C LEU A 54 0.20 -7.39 0.54
N LEU A 55 -0.52 -8.44 0.11
CA LEU A 55 0.12 -9.69 -0.33
C LEU A 55 1.04 -9.46 -1.53
N LYS A 56 0.61 -8.64 -2.49
CA LYS A 56 1.46 -8.25 -3.62
C LYS A 56 2.68 -7.44 -3.21
N TRP A 57 2.57 -6.59 -2.19
CA TRP A 57 3.73 -5.89 -1.64
C TRP A 57 4.75 -6.88 -1.07
N ILE A 58 4.29 -7.89 -0.31
CA ILE A 58 5.17 -8.96 0.21
C ILE A 58 5.85 -9.70 -0.96
N ASP A 59 5.08 -10.13 -1.95
CA ASP A 59 5.60 -10.81 -3.14
C ASP A 59 6.64 -9.95 -3.87
N ALA A 60 6.41 -8.64 -3.98
CA ALA A 60 7.33 -7.68 -4.60
C ALA A 60 8.67 -7.64 -3.87
N ILE A 61 8.64 -7.54 -2.55
CA ILE A 61 9.84 -7.47 -1.72
C ILE A 61 10.64 -8.77 -1.83
N VAL A 62 9.97 -9.91 -1.74
CA VAL A 62 10.61 -11.24 -1.83
C VAL A 62 11.25 -11.45 -3.20
N GLN A 63 10.55 -11.10 -4.29
CA GLN A 63 11.03 -11.33 -5.66
C GLN A 63 12.19 -10.40 -6.06
N ASN A 64 12.29 -9.21 -5.47
CA ASN A 64 13.29 -8.20 -5.85
C ASN A 64 14.45 -8.07 -4.86
N LYS A 65 14.44 -8.82 -3.74
CA LYS A 65 15.50 -8.84 -2.72
C LYS A 65 16.90 -9.02 -3.32
N GLU A 66 17.05 -9.93 -4.28
CA GLU A 66 18.34 -10.24 -4.92
C GLU A 66 18.78 -9.17 -5.95
N LYS A 67 17.82 -8.60 -6.67
CA LYS A 67 18.09 -7.59 -7.70
C LYS A 67 18.38 -6.22 -7.10
N ARG A 68 17.85 -5.96 -5.90
CA ARG A 68 17.98 -4.68 -5.17
C ARG A 68 17.40 -3.50 -5.94
N ASP A 69 16.40 -3.76 -6.77
CA ASP A 69 15.67 -2.73 -7.52
C ASP A 69 14.89 -1.83 -6.55
N ILE A 70 14.71 -0.56 -6.92
CA ILE A 70 13.81 0.34 -6.18
C ILE A 70 12.37 -0.07 -6.53
N LEU A 71 11.54 -0.25 -5.50
CA LEU A 71 10.13 -0.56 -5.65
C LEU A 71 9.27 0.64 -5.28
N TYR A 72 8.19 0.84 -6.02
CA TYR A 72 7.14 1.79 -5.69
C TYR A 72 5.85 1.04 -5.42
N LEU A 73 5.42 1.02 -4.17
CA LEU A 73 4.26 0.28 -3.71
C LEU A 73 3.07 1.25 -3.58
N PRO A 74 2.03 1.17 -4.44
CA PRO A 74 0.93 2.12 -4.42
C PRO A 74 0.10 1.98 -3.17
N PHE A 75 -0.29 3.11 -2.57
CA PHE A 75 -1.15 3.16 -1.39
C PHE A 75 -2.29 4.16 -1.52
N ASP A 76 -2.04 5.34 -2.10
CA ASP A 76 -3.07 6.37 -2.23
C ASP A 76 -3.40 6.65 -3.70
N PHE A 77 -4.67 6.48 -4.06
CA PHE A 77 -5.15 6.61 -5.42
C PHE A 77 -6.00 7.87 -5.52
N ALA A 78 -5.55 8.84 -6.33
CA ALA A 78 -6.26 10.09 -6.56
C ALA A 78 -6.31 10.43 -8.06
N ASP A 79 -7.17 11.38 -8.43
CA ASP A 79 -7.28 11.84 -9.83
C ASP A 79 -5.98 12.48 -10.32
N GLU A 80 -5.35 13.29 -9.47
CA GLU A 80 -4.23 14.17 -9.84
C GLU A 80 -2.85 13.59 -9.47
N TYR A 81 -2.82 12.61 -8.58
CA TYR A 81 -1.57 11.99 -8.13
C TYR A 81 -1.79 10.53 -7.72
N MET A 82 -0.67 9.84 -7.49
CA MET A 82 -0.65 8.55 -6.82
C MET A 82 0.37 8.59 -5.69
N GLY A 83 -0.09 8.29 -4.47
CA GLY A 83 0.76 8.14 -3.31
C GLY A 83 1.33 6.73 -3.23
N VAL A 84 2.63 6.64 -2.99
CA VAL A 84 3.39 5.40 -3.06
C VAL A 84 4.40 5.31 -1.90
N LEU A 85 4.72 4.09 -1.50
CA LEU A 85 5.91 3.80 -0.73
C LEU A 85 7.07 3.52 -1.67
N ARG A 86 8.11 4.35 -1.59
CA ARG A 86 9.40 4.05 -2.21
C ARG A 86 10.18 3.16 -1.26
N VAL A 87 10.50 1.96 -1.73
CA VAL A 87 11.29 0.96 -0.99
C VAL A 87 12.58 0.71 -1.75
N SER A 88 13.72 0.91 -1.09
CA SER A 88 15.04 0.63 -1.65
C SER A 88 15.84 -0.31 -0.76
N PHE A 89 16.57 -1.25 -1.37
CA PHE A 89 17.35 -2.25 -0.67
C PHE A 89 18.75 -1.69 -0.35
N PHE A 90 19.02 -1.41 0.92
CA PHE A 90 20.31 -0.86 1.34
C PHE A 90 21.37 -1.96 1.46
N ASN A 91 21.02 -3.10 2.03
CA ASN A 91 21.87 -4.29 2.10
C ASN A 91 21.00 -5.58 2.03
N GLU A 92 21.59 -6.76 2.29
CA GLU A 92 20.88 -8.05 2.17
C GLU A 92 19.60 -8.17 2.99
N ASN A 93 19.47 -7.47 4.12
CA ASN A 93 18.29 -7.57 4.97
C ASN A 93 17.73 -6.22 5.43
N VAL A 94 18.14 -5.12 4.81
CA VAL A 94 17.75 -3.76 5.23
C VAL A 94 17.08 -3.01 4.09
N LEU A 95 15.92 -2.45 4.39
CA LEU A 95 15.12 -1.59 3.54
C LEU A 95 15.20 -0.14 4.03
N ASN A 96 15.26 0.77 3.07
CA ASN A 96 14.92 2.18 3.25
C ASN A 96 13.50 2.37 2.69
N VAL A 97 12.59 2.85 3.52
CA VAL A 97 11.18 3.02 3.21
C VAL A 97 10.80 4.49 3.43
N GLU A 98 10.16 5.09 2.44
CA GLU A 98 9.63 6.44 2.53
C GLU A 98 8.32 6.55 1.77
N TYR A 99 7.47 7.46 2.21
CA TYR A 99 6.21 7.78 1.56
C TYR A 99 6.34 9.09 0.78
N GLY A 100 5.77 9.09 -0.41
CA GLY A 100 5.71 10.23 -1.29
C GLY A 100 4.60 10.08 -2.31
N TYR A 101 4.60 10.93 -3.31
CA TYR A 101 3.66 10.85 -4.41
C TYR A 101 4.35 11.05 -5.75
N THR A 102 3.66 10.65 -6.82
CA THR A 102 4.02 10.94 -8.20
C THR A 102 2.82 11.52 -8.94
N GLN A 103 3.06 12.44 -9.88
CA GLN A 103 2.05 12.98 -10.79
C GLN A 103 2.13 12.36 -12.19
N MET A 104 3.14 11.52 -12.48
CA MET A 104 3.26 10.87 -13.78
C MET A 104 2.12 9.89 -14.06
N THR A 105 1.57 9.30 -13.00
CA THR A 105 0.50 8.31 -13.10
C THR A 105 -0.66 8.74 -12.22
N ASN A 106 -1.84 8.83 -12.82
CA ASN A 106 -3.09 9.09 -12.12
C ASN A 106 -3.60 7.81 -11.45
N GLY A 107 -4.07 7.91 -10.21
CA GLY A 107 -4.60 6.77 -9.45
C GLY A 107 -5.75 6.05 -10.15
N TRP A 108 -6.61 6.78 -10.89
CA TRP A 108 -7.73 6.18 -11.63
C TRP A 108 -7.32 5.19 -12.73
N LYS A 109 -6.08 5.26 -13.22
CA LYS A 109 -5.56 4.32 -14.25
C LYS A 109 -5.11 2.99 -13.64
N ILE A 110 -5.02 2.90 -12.32
CA ILE A 110 -4.48 1.74 -11.62
C ILE A 110 -5.57 1.13 -10.76
N SER A 111 -5.87 -0.13 -11.04
CA SER A 111 -6.68 -0.98 -10.16
C SER A 111 -5.87 -1.37 -8.92
N PRO A 112 -6.31 -1.02 -7.69
CA PRO A 112 -5.58 -1.37 -6.47
C PRO A 112 -5.30 -2.88 -6.33
N SER A 113 -6.24 -3.74 -6.71
CA SER A 113 -6.06 -5.20 -6.64
C SER A 113 -5.21 -5.77 -7.77
N GLN A 114 -5.04 -5.06 -8.89
CA GLN A 114 -4.29 -5.51 -10.09
C GLN A 114 -3.14 -4.60 -10.53
N TYR A 115 -2.64 -3.74 -9.64
CA TYR A 115 -1.52 -2.88 -9.99
C TYR A 115 -0.33 -3.70 -10.49
N LYS A 116 0.31 -3.20 -11.55
CA LYS A 116 1.61 -3.67 -12.03
C LYS A 116 2.67 -2.72 -11.48
N TYR A 117 3.89 -3.22 -11.30
CA TYR A 117 5.03 -2.35 -11.05
C TYR A 117 5.11 -1.29 -12.15
N PHE A 118 5.09 -0.03 -11.75
CA PHE A 118 5.30 1.09 -12.64
C PHE A 118 6.69 1.66 -12.36
N ASP A 119 7.41 1.92 -13.44
CA ASP A 119 8.76 2.46 -13.39
C ASP A 119 8.64 3.98 -13.19
N ILE A 120 8.60 4.42 -11.93
CA ILE A 120 8.66 5.85 -11.61
C ILE A 120 10.12 6.25 -11.75
N GLN A 121 10.38 7.10 -12.74
CA GLN A 121 11.68 7.73 -12.90
C GLN A 121 12.04 8.46 -11.60
N ILE A 122 13.30 8.39 -11.19
CA ILE A 122 13.73 8.87 -9.87
C ILE A 122 13.43 10.35 -9.60
N ASN A 123 13.28 11.16 -10.66
CA ASN A 123 13.00 12.59 -10.58
C ASN A 123 11.51 12.93 -10.44
N ASP A 124 10.64 11.93 -10.57
CA ASP A 124 9.19 12.09 -10.60
C ASP A 124 8.50 11.60 -9.32
N PHE A 125 9.29 11.43 -8.26
CA PHE A 125 8.85 11.05 -6.93
C PHE A 125 9.17 12.16 -5.93
N ASP A 126 8.13 12.72 -5.34
CA ASP A 126 8.24 13.73 -4.28
C ASP A 126 8.04 13.08 -2.92
N SER A 127 9.13 12.95 -2.16
CA SER A 127 9.12 12.40 -0.80
C SER A 127 8.47 13.38 0.17
N ILE A 128 7.52 12.90 0.97
CA ILE A 128 6.84 13.73 2.00
C ILE A 128 7.01 13.17 3.42
N SER A 129 7.58 11.97 3.57
CA SER A 129 7.94 11.42 4.87
C SER A 129 9.46 11.38 5.07
N PRO A 130 9.94 11.44 6.32
CA PRO A 130 11.26 10.94 6.65
C PRO A 130 11.47 9.50 6.15
N CYS A 131 12.71 9.16 5.80
CA CYS A 131 13.10 7.79 5.48
C CYS A 131 13.19 6.94 6.76
N ILE A 132 12.63 5.74 6.69
CA ILE A 132 12.68 4.73 7.74
C ILE A 132 13.63 3.63 7.29
N VAL A 133 14.52 3.23 8.18
CA VAL A 133 15.39 2.08 7.97
C VAL A 133 14.83 0.93 8.79
N MET A 134 14.53 -0.21 8.16
CA MET A 134 14.04 -1.39 8.85
C MET A 134 14.47 -2.68 8.16
N SER A 135 14.39 -3.81 8.85
CA SER A 135 14.71 -5.08 8.21
C SER A 135 13.60 -5.52 7.25
N ILE A 136 13.95 -6.35 6.27
CA ILE A 136 12.96 -6.99 5.39
C ILE A 136 11.98 -7.83 6.21
N ASP A 137 12.49 -8.55 7.21
CA ASP A 137 11.67 -9.41 8.07
C ASP A 137 10.67 -8.58 8.88
N ASP A 138 11.10 -7.48 9.50
CA ASP A 138 10.20 -6.58 10.24
C ASP A 138 9.13 -5.94 9.34
N PHE A 139 9.49 -5.65 8.08
CA PHE A 139 8.57 -5.07 7.10
C PHE A 139 7.49 -6.09 6.74
N ILE A 140 7.89 -7.31 6.38
CA ILE A 140 6.97 -8.40 6.05
C ILE A 140 6.10 -8.79 7.25
N GLU A 141 6.68 -8.87 8.46
CA GLU A 141 5.93 -9.13 9.69
C GLU A 141 4.87 -8.06 9.94
N SER A 142 5.22 -6.77 9.78
CA SER A 142 4.26 -5.66 9.90
C SER A 142 3.11 -5.80 8.91
N LEU A 143 3.39 -6.20 7.65
CA LEU A 143 2.35 -6.42 6.65
C LEU A 143 1.46 -7.63 6.99
N ASN A 144 2.04 -8.73 7.50
CA ASN A 144 1.28 -9.90 7.92
C ASN A 144 0.32 -9.56 9.07
N ILE A 145 0.76 -8.78 10.06
CA ILE A 145 -0.11 -8.30 11.15
C ILE A 145 -1.27 -7.49 10.59
N CYS A 146 -1.02 -6.61 9.60
CA CYS A 146 -2.08 -5.85 8.95
C CYS A 146 -3.08 -6.78 8.21
N ILE A 147 -2.58 -7.80 7.51
CA ILE A 147 -3.42 -8.79 6.82
C ILE A 147 -4.27 -9.59 7.80
N GLU A 148 -3.70 -10.06 8.92
CA GLU A 148 -4.43 -10.77 9.96
C GLU A 148 -5.54 -9.92 10.57
N ASN A 149 -5.25 -8.63 10.83
CA ASN A 149 -6.26 -7.68 11.29
C ASN A 149 -7.40 -7.55 10.27
N ILE A 150 -7.09 -7.38 8.98
CA ILE A 150 -8.10 -7.33 7.91
C ILE A 150 -8.97 -8.60 7.89
N ASP A 151 -8.34 -9.78 7.98
CA ASP A 151 -9.03 -11.08 7.98
C ASP A 151 -9.95 -11.25 9.20
N SER A 152 -9.59 -10.65 10.34
CA SER A 152 -10.46 -10.62 11.52
C SER A 152 -11.72 -9.76 11.33
N PHE A 153 -11.63 -8.66 10.57
CA PHE A 153 -12.78 -7.79 10.26
C PHE A 153 -13.66 -8.36 9.14
N GLY A 154 -13.08 -9.02 8.14
CA GLY A 154 -13.81 -9.56 6.99
C GLY A 154 -14.76 -10.74 7.29
N ASN A 155 -14.71 -11.28 8.52
CA ASN A 155 -15.62 -12.33 8.99
C ASN A 155 -16.89 -11.80 9.67
N VAL A 156 -17.06 -10.48 9.78
CA VAL A 156 -18.29 -9.87 10.30
C VAL A 156 -19.27 -9.70 9.13
N PRO A 157 -20.44 -10.38 9.15
CA PRO A 157 -21.46 -10.17 8.11
C PRO A 157 -21.87 -8.70 8.11
N ASP A 158 -21.89 -8.06 6.94
CA ASP A 158 -22.49 -6.73 6.77
C ASP A 158 -23.95 -6.81 7.23
N SER A 159 -24.22 -6.27 8.42
CA SER A 159 -25.58 -6.12 8.92
C SER A 159 -26.26 -5.04 8.09
N ARG A 160 -26.98 -5.47 7.06
CA ARG A 160 -27.91 -4.66 6.27
C ARG A 160 -29.03 -4.10 7.13
#